data_AF-A0A6I1JWY7-F1
#
_entry.id   AF-A0A6I1JWY7-F1
#
_cell.length_a   1.000
_cell.length_b   1.000
_cell.length_c   1.000
_cell.angle_alpha   90.00
_cell.angle_beta   90.00
_cell.angle_gamma   90.00
#
_symmetry.space_group_name_H-M   'P 1'
#
loop_
_entity.id
_entity.type
_entity.pdbx_description
1 polymer ?
#
loop_
_entity_poly.entity_id
_entity_poly.type
_entity_poly.pdbx_seq_one_letter_code
_entity_poly.pdbx_strand_id
1 'polypeptide(L)'
;MTPDQRHQHYAEVINPRLQHLGAEICNASAMDDEVLGAVAYQNLVSFYEEQVAAGHWHPSFTESVGDFTHDAAAALVYYRRALDEARRLPDQTHSILLCMAERLNWLGQTEQAEACLAEGRADAVRLGDKHCIEQADRILKEMTS
;
A
#
# COMPACT_ATOMS: atom_id res chain seq x y z
N MET A 1 -7.03 4.88 -21.13
CA MET A 1 -8.06 4.70 -20.09
C MET A 1 -8.21 6.01 -19.34
N THR A 2 -9.44 6.53 -19.23
CA THR A 2 -9.72 7.71 -18.39
C THR A 2 -9.59 7.36 -16.90
N PRO A 3 -9.49 8.35 -15.98
CA PRO A 3 -9.52 8.08 -14.54
C PRO A 3 -10.73 7.24 -14.12
N ASP A 4 -11.94 7.61 -14.53
CA ASP A 4 -13.17 6.86 -14.18
C ASP A 4 -13.13 5.40 -14.66
N GLN A 5 -12.69 5.17 -15.91
CA GLN A 5 -12.54 3.82 -16.44
C GLN A 5 -11.52 2.99 -15.64
N ARG A 6 -10.48 3.65 -15.10
CA ARG A 6 -9.45 3.00 -14.30
C ARG A 6 -9.97 2.62 -12.92
N HIS A 7 -10.71 3.51 -12.25
CA HIS A 7 -11.38 3.19 -10.98
C HIS A 7 -12.40 2.07 -11.17
N GLN A 8 -13.18 2.11 -12.25
CA GLN A 8 -14.15 1.07 -12.55
C GLN A 8 -13.46 -0.28 -12.81
N HIS A 9 -12.41 -0.30 -13.65
CA HIS A 9 -11.66 -1.52 -13.90
C HIS A 9 -11.01 -2.08 -12.63
N TYR A 10 -10.46 -1.20 -11.78
CA TYR A 10 -9.95 -1.61 -10.48
C TYR A 10 -11.05 -2.24 -9.63
N ALA A 11 -12.19 -1.59 -9.49
CA ALA A 11 -13.29 -2.07 -8.64
C ALA A 11 -13.88 -3.41 -9.12
N GLU A 12 -14.04 -3.59 -10.43
CA GLU A 12 -14.75 -4.74 -11.01
C GLU A 12 -13.84 -5.94 -11.30
N VAL A 13 -12.56 -5.70 -11.63
CA VAL A 13 -11.65 -6.75 -12.11
C VAL A 13 -10.51 -6.99 -11.12
N ILE A 14 -9.80 -5.93 -10.74
CA ILE A 14 -8.58 -6.05 -9.95
C ILE A 14 -8.90 -6.36 -8.49
N ASN A 15 -9.76 -5.56 -7.86
CA ASN A 15 -10.03 -5.61 -6.43
C ASN A 15 -10.58 -6.97 -5.98
N PRO A 16 -11.53 -7.63 -6.67
CA PRO A 16 -12.01 -8.96 -6.27
C PRO A 16 -10.89 -10.01 -6.29
N ARG A 17 -10.01 -9.96 -7.30
CA ARG A 17 -8.88 -10.88 -7.40
C ARG A 17 -7.81 -10.59 -6.36
N LEU A 18 -7.53 -9.32 -6.11
CA LEU A 18 -6.64 -8.85 -5.05
C LEU A 18 -7.12 -9.32 -3.67
N GLN A 19 -8.40 -9.15 -3.35
CA GLN A 19 -8.97 -9.60 -2.08
C GLN A 19 -8.83 -11.11 -1.88
N HIS A 20 -9.07 -11.89 -2.93
CA HIS A 20 -8.89 -13.33 -2.89
C HIS A 20 -7.43 -13.73 -2.64
N LEU A 21 -6.48 -13.16 -3.39
CA LEU A 21 -5.05 -13.44 -3.23
C LEU A 21 -4.54 -12.96 -1.86
N GLY A 22 -4.99 -11.80 -1.39
CA GLY A 22 -4.68 -11.30 -0.05
C GLY A 22 -5.18 -12.24 1.05
N ALA A 23 -6.39 -12.79 0.90
CA ALA A 23 -6.92 -13.78 1.83
C ALA A 23 -6.09 -15.07 1.83
N GLU A 24 -5.59 -15.54 0.68
CA GLU A 24 -4.69 -16.70 0.60
C GLU A 24 -3.38 -16.45 1.38
N ILE A 25 -2.79 -15.26 1.23
CA ILE A 25 -1.57 -14.86 1.97
C ILE A 25 -1.86 -14.84 3.48
N CYS A 26 -2.95 -14.20 3.91
CA CYS A 26 -3.33 -14.14 5.32
C CYS A 26 -3.62 -15.53 5.91
N ASN A 27 -4.29 -16.41 5.17
CA ASN A 27 -4.60 -17.77 5.61
C ASN A 27 -3.33 -18.61 5.77
N ALA A 28 -2.39 -18.51 4.83
CA ALA A 28 -1.10 -19.18 4.93
C ALA A 28 -0.31 -18.71 6.17
N SER A 29 -0.28 -17.39 6.40
CA SER A 29 0.34 -16.81 7.60
C SER A 29 -0.33 -17.29 8.89
N ALA A 30 -1.67 -17.39 8.93
CA ALA A 30 -2.40 -17.90 10.08
C ALA A 30 -2.12 -19.40 10.36
N MET A 31 -1.70 -20.15 9.34
CA MET A 31 -1.29 -21.55 9.44
C MET A 31 0.21 -21.73 9.68
N ASP A 32 0.98 -20.64 9.76
CA ASP A 32 2.45 -20.66 9.81
C ASP A 32 3.09 -21.43 8.64
N ASP A 33 2.41 -21.43 7.48
CA ASP A 33 2.86 -22.11 6.26
C ASP A 33 3.59 -21.11 5.36
N GLU A 34 4.89 -20.95 5.61
CA GLU A 34 5.76 -20.04 4.86
C GLU A 34 5.81 -20.37 3.36
N VAL A 35 5.73 -21.66 3.00
CA VAL A 35 5.79 -22.10 1.60
C VAL A 35 4.52 -21.68 0.88
N LEU A 36 3.36 -21.94 1.47
CA LEU A 36 2.08 -21.50 0.93
C LEU A 36 2.00 -19.98 0.86
N GLY A 37 2.51 -19.28 1.88
CA GLY A 37 2.57 -17.83 1.92
C GLY A 37 3.42 -17.24 0.80
N ALA A 38 4.61 -17.80 0.56
CA ALA A 38 5.48 -17.38 -0.53
C ALA A 38 4.85 -17.62 -1.91
N VAL A 39 4.17 -18.75 -2.11
CA VAL A 39 3.44 -19.05 -3.35
C VAL A 39 2.28 -18.07 -3.57
N ALA A 40 1.47 -17.82 -2.53
CA ALA A 40 0.36 -16.89 -2.61
C ALA A 40 0.81 -15.46 -2.91
N TYR A 41 1.90 -15.01 -2.27
CA TYR A 41 2.51 -13.71 -2.56
C TYR A 41 3.06 -13.64 -3.99
N GLN A 42 3.72 -14.69 -4.48
CA GLN A 42 4.19 -14.72 -5.87
C GLN A 42 3.02 -14.65 -6.87
N ASN A 43 1.89 -15.28 -6.57
CA ASN A 43 0.69 -15.16 -7.40
C ASN A 43 0.14 -13.72 -7.42
N LEU A 44 0.18 -13.02 -6.29
CA LEU A 44 -0.16 -11.59 -6.22
C LEU A 44 0.77 -10.74 -7.07
N VAL A 45 2.08 -10.94 -6.97
CA VAL A 45 3.07 -10.19 -7.76
C VAL A 45 2.89 -10.45 -9.25
N SER A 46 2.75 -11.71 -9.67
CA SER A 46 2.52 -12.05 -11.08
C SER A 46 1.24 -11.41 -11.62
N PHE A 47 0.14 -11.46 -10.86
CA PHE A 47 -1.11 -10.79 -11.23
C PHE A 47 -0.92 -9.28 -11.38
N TYR A 48 -0.20 -8.65 -10.44
CA TYR A 48 0.12 -7.23 -10.50
C TYR A 48 0.93 -6.86 -11.73
N GLU A 49 2.00 -7.61 -12.02
CA GLU A 49 2.85 -7.36 -13.19
C GLU A 49 2.08 -7.50 -14.51
N GLU A 50 1.21 -8.52 -14.63
CA GLU A 50 0.35 -8.72 -15.79
C GLU A 50 -0.61 -7.55 -16.01
N GLN A 51 -1.31 -7.10 -14.95
CA GLN A 51 -2.24 -5.97 -15.05
C GLN A 51 -1.51 -4.66 -15.37
N VAL A 52 -0.37 -4.41 -14.72
CA VAL A 52 0.46 -3.24 -14.99
C VAL A 52 0.96 -3.24 -16.44
N ALA A 53 1.45 -4.38 -16.94
CA ALA A 53 1.92 -4.51 -18.33
C ALA A 53 0.80 -4.27 -19.35
N ALA A 54 -0.44 -4.62 -19.00
CA ALA A 54 -1.64 -4.30 -19.78
C ALA A 54 -2.10 -2.84 -19.64
N GLY A 55 -1.44 -2.02 -18.81
CA GLY A 55 -1.81 -0.62 -18.55
C GLY A 55 -2.90 -0.43 -17.49
N HIS A 56 -3.29 -1.50 -16.79
CA HIS A 56 -4.31 -1.54 -15.74
C HIS A 56 -3.68 -1.39 -14.34
N TRP A 57 -2.94 -0.31 -14.13
CA TRP A 57 -2.47 0.09 -12.80
C TRP A 57 -3.56 0.83 -12.02
N HIS A 58 -3.48 0.81 -10.69
CA HIS A 58 -4.30 1.61 -9.78
C HIS A 58 -3.54 1.80 -8.47
N PRO A 59 -3.52 3.01 -7.87
CA PRO A 59 -2.72 3.28 -6.66
C PRO A 59 -3.03 2.31 -5.53
N SER A 60 -4.31 2.04 -5.24
CA SER A 60 -4.70 1.07 -4.20
C SER A 60 -4.24 -0.37 -4.49
N PHE A 61 -4.09 -0.76 -5.76
CA PHE A 61 -3.54 -2.08 -6.09
C PHE A 61 -2.05 -2.12 -5.79
N THR A 62 -1.31 -1.10 -6.24
CA THR A 62 0.12 -0.97 -6.01
C THR A 62 0.44 -0.86 -4.52
N GLU A 63 -0.36 -0.11 -3.75
CA GLU A 63 -0.27 -0.01 -2.30
C GLU A 63 -0.43 -1.38 -1.63
N SER A 64 -1.46 -2.14 -1.98
CA SER A 64 -1.69 -3.47 -1.39
C SER A 64 -0.56 -4.46 -1.68
N VAL A 65 0.08 -4.41 -2.86
CA VAL A 65 1.28 -5.23 -3.12
C VAL A 65 2.42 -4.83 -2.16
N GLY A 66 2.58 -3.53 -1.91
CA GLY A 66 3.48 -3.02 -0.87
C GLY A 66 3.15 -3.56 0.53
N ASP A 67 1.87 -3.60 0.90
CA ASP A 67 1.42 -4.09 2.21
C ASP A 67 1.76 -5.56 2.45
N PHE A 68 1.66 -6.40 1.41
CA PHE A 68 2.04 -7.80 1.47
C PHE A 68 3.55 -8.06 1.27
N THR A 69 4.34 -7.03 0.93
CA THR A 69 5.79 -7.15 0.77
C THR A 69 6.48 -7.10 2.14
N HIS A 70 7.10 -8.22 2.55
CA HIS A 70 7.76 -8.30 3.87
C HIS A 70 9.02 -7.43 3.97
N ASP A 71 9.85 -7.41 2.93
CA ASP A 71 11.07 -6.61 2.91
C ASP A 71 10.73 -5.11 2.84
N ALA A 72 11.15 -4.35 3.85
CA ALA A 72 10.79 -2.93 3.98
C ALA A 72 11.30 -2.07 2.82
N ALA A 73 12.50 -2.39 2.29
CA ALA A 73 13.07 -1.64 1.17
C ALA A 73 12.32 -1.91 -0.13
N ALA A 74 11.94 -3.17 -0.39
CA ALA A 74 11.11 -3.56 -1.52
C ALA A 74 9.70 -2.97 -1.43
N ALA A 75 9.08 -2.98 -0.23
CA ALA A 75 7.76 -2.37 -0.01
C ALA A 75 7.76 -0.88 -0.36
N LEU A 76 8.82 -0.14 -0.01
CA LEU A 76 8.95 1.28 -0.36
C LEU A 76 8.99 1.54 -1.87
N VAL A 77 9.46 0.60 -2.69
CA VAL A 77 9.41 0.74 -4.15
C VAL A 77 7.95 0.77 -4.61
N TYR A 78 7.10 -0.11 -4.07
CA TYR A 78 5.67 -0.12 -4.37
C TYR A 78 4.97 1.14 -3.85
N TYR A 79 5.19 1.53 -2.59
CA TYR A 79 4.53 2.70 -2.04
C TYR A 79 4.88 4.01 -2.76
N ARG A 80 6.15 4.20 -3.14
CA ARG A 80 6.55 5.37 -3.95
C ARG A 80 5.82 5.40 -5.29
N ARG A 81 5.67 4.23 -5.92
CA ARG A 81 4.93 4.10 -7.16
C ARG A 81 3.43 4.35 -6.97
N ALA A 82 2.83 3.81 -5.90
CA ALA A 82 1.43 4.05 -5.55
C ALA A 82 1.17 5.54 -5.32
N LEU A 83 2.08 6.24 -4.64
CA LEU A 83 1.99 7.68 -4.41
C LEU A 83 2.01 8.49 -5.72
N ASP A 84 2.90 8.13 -6.64
CA ASP A 84 2.94 8.74 -7.98
C ASP A 84 1.66 8.47 -8.79
N GLU A 85 1.11 7.26 -8.68
CA GLU A 85 -0.15 6.87 -9.32
C GLU A 85 -1.34 7.63 -8.71
N ALA A 86 -1.41 7.76 -7.39
CA ALA A 86 -2.46 8.48 -6.68
C ALA A 86 -2.46 9.96 -7.06
N ARG A 87 -1.29 10.59 -7.11
CA ARG A 87 -1.13 11.99 -7.55
C ARG A 87 -1.55 12.21 -9.02
N ARG A 88 -1.49 11.17 -9.87
CA ARG A 88 -1.96 11.22 -11.27
C ARG A 88 -3.47 11.01 -11.41
N LEU A 89 -4.11 10.28 -10.49
CA LEU A 89 -5.56 10.05 -10.43
C LEU A 89 -6.31 11.00 -9.49
N PRO A 90 -5.67 12.09 -9.07
CA PRO A 90 -5.99 12.84 -7.84
C PRO A 90 -6.65 12.06 -6.69
N ASP A 91 -6.19 10.84 -6.42
CA ASP A 91 -6.66 10.03 -5.30
C ASP A 91 -6.08 10.49 -3.96
N GLN A 92 -6.67 10.00 -2.86
CA GLN A 92 -6.13 10.18 -1.52
C GLN A 92 -4.73 9.55 -1.39
N THR A 93 -3.85 10.19 -0.62
CA THR A 93 -2.45 9.77 -0.48
C THR A 93 -2.08 9.38 0.95
N HIS A 94 -2.91 9.70 1.93
CA HIS A 94 -2.57 9.52 3.34
C HIS A 94 -2.22 8.08 3.72
N SER A 95 -2.98 7.07 3.30
CA SER A 95 -2.68 5.67 3.66
C SER A 95 -1.29 5.24 3.16
N ILE A 96 -0.98 5.58 1.90
CA ILE A 96 0.31 5.30 1.27
C ILE A 96 1.45 5.99 2.05
N LEU A 97 1.28 7.26 2.39
CA LEU A 97 2.28 8.05 3.12
C LEU A 97 2.51 7.52 4.54
N LEU A 98 1.47 7.03 5.23
CA LEU A 98 1.60 6.43 6.55
C LEU A 98 2.33 5.08 6.47
N CYS A 99 2.00 4.23 5.49
CA CYS A 99 2.74 3.00 5.22
C CYS A 99 4.22 3.28 4.90
N MET A 100 4.51 4.31 4.09
CA MET A 100 5.90 4.73 3.84
C MET A 100 6.60 5.17 5.11
N ALA A 101 5.95 5.96 5.97
CA ALA A 101 6.54 6.42 7.23
C ALA A 101 6.95 5.24 8.12
N GLU A 102 6.10 4.22 8.25
CA GLU A 102 6.40 3.01 9.02
C GLU A 102 7.65 2.28 8.47
N ARG A 103 7.69 2.02 7.16
CA ARG A 103 8.83 1.32 6.54
C ARG A 103 10.12 2.12 6.60
N LEU A 104 10.05 3.43 6.37
CA LEU A 104 11.20 4.33 6.47
C LEU A 104 11.75 4.35 7.90
N ASN A 105 10.89 4.37 8.90
CA ASN A 105 11.30 4.31 10.31
C ASN A 105 12.01 2.99 10.62
N TRP A 106 11.49 1.85 10.16
CA TRP A 106 12.16 0.54 10.34
C TRP A 106 13.54 0.46 9.70
N LEU A 107 13.75 1.19 8.60
CA LEU A 107 15.05 1.31 7.92
C LEU A 107 15.97 2.37 8.55
N GLY A 108 15.56 3.03 9.64
CA GLY A 108 16.31 4.10 10.29
C GLY A 108 16.35 5.42 9.49
N GLN A 109 15.48 5.59 8.49
CA GLN A 109 15.38 6.79 7.66
C GLN A 109 14.42 7.81 8.29
N THR A 110 14.69 8.21 9.54
CA THR A 110 13.76 8.96 10.39
C THR A 110 13.30 10.28 9.78
N GLU A 111 14.17 11.07 9.17
CA GLU A 111 13.79 12.35 8.55
C GLU A 111 12.76 12.17 7.41
N GLN A 112 12.94 11.14 6.58
CA GLN A 112 11.99 10.83 5.50
C GLN A 112 10.68 10.29 6.07
N ALA A 113 10.76 9.48 7.14
CA ALA A 113 9.59 8.97 7.83
C ALA A 113 8.73 10.11 8.43
N GLU A 114 9.36 11.07 9.11
CA GLU A 114 8.70 12.24 9.68
C GLU A 114 8.02 13.10 8.60
N ALA A 115 8.69 13.31 7.46
CA ALA A 115 8.12 14.03 6.34
C ALA A 115 6.87 13.33 5.77
N CYS A 116 6.95 12.01 5.54
CA CYS A 116 5.81 11.23 5.06
C CYS A 116 4.65 11.25 6.07
N LEU A 117 4.96 11.10 7.36
CA LEU A 117 3.99 11.13 8.44
C LEU A 117 3.27 12.47 8.53
N ALA A 118 4.00 13.58 8.43
CA ALA A 118 3.43 14.92 8.47
C ALA A 118 2.50 15.18 7.27
N GLU A 119 2.93 14.84 6.05
CA GLU A 119 2.12 14.98 4.84
C GLU A 119 0.87 14.08 4.90
N GLY A 120 1.05 12.80 5.25
CA GLY A 120 -0.05 11.83 5.33
C GLY A 120 -1.08 12.21 6.38
N ARG A 121 -0.65 12.64 7.56
CA ARG A 121 -1.55 13.11 8.62
C ARG A 121 -2.33 14.35 8.20
N ALA A 122 -1.66 15.32 7.56
CA ALA A 122 -2.33 16.53 7.07
C ALA A 122 -3.42 16.21 6.05
N ASP A 123 -3.16 15.28 5.13
CA ASP A 123 -4.13 14.81 4.15
C ASP A 123 -5.31 14.06 4.80
N ALA A 124 -5.03 13.17 5.78
CA ALA A 124 -6.07 12.48 6.54
C ALA A 124 -6.98 13.44 7.31
N VAL A 125 -6.41 14.47 7.97
CA VAL A 125 -7.17 15.53 8.64
C VAL A 125 -8.05 16.29 7.66
N ARG A 126 -7.51 16.66 6.50
CA ARG A 126 -8.25 17.38 5.45
C ARG A 126 -9.46 16.57 4.94
N LEU A 127 -9.32 15.25 4.83
CA LEU A 127 -10.37 14.35 4.36
C LEU A 127 -11.28 13.82 5.48
N GLY A 128 -10.95 14.08 6.75
CA GLY A 128 -11.72 13.63 7.90
C GLY A 128 -11.58 12.13 8.21
N ASP A 129 -10.52 11.48 7.73
CA ASP A 129 -10.25 10.06 8.01
C ASP A 129 -9.68 9.89 9.42
N LYS A 130 -10.58 9.60 10.38
CA LYS A 130 -10.22 9.39 11.79
C LYS A 130 -9.28 8.21 11.99
N HIS A 131 -9.42 7.15 11.21
CA HIS A 131 -8.60 5.96 11.37
C HIS A 131 -7.14 6.26 11.02
N CYS A 132 -6.93 6.93 9.89
CA CYS A 132 -5.59 7.32 9.45
C CYS A 132 -4.96 8.40 10.36
N ILE A 133 -5.77 9.29 10.96
CA ILE A 133 -5.29 10.23 11.97
C ILE A 133 -4.78 9.49 13.21
N GLU A 134 -5.54 8.53 13.72
CA GLU A 134 -5.15 7.71 14.88
C GLU A 134 -3.89 6.86 14.57
N GLN A 135 -3.80 6.31 13.36
CA GLN A 135 -2.60 5.59 12.90
C GLN A 135 -1.39 6.52 12.87
N ALA A 136 -1.51 7.73 12.32
CA ALA A 136 -0.43 8.69 12.29
C ALA A 136 0.05 9.05 13.71
N ASP A 137 -0.88 9.28 14.64
CA ASP A 137 -0.56 9.59 16.03
C ASP A 137 0.16 8.41 16.74
N ARG A 138 -0.22 7.16 16.40
CA ARG A 138 0.49 5.95 16.87
C ARG A 138 1.93 5.90 16.33
N ILE A 139 2.12 6.07 15.02
CA ILE A 139 3.45 6.03 14.39
C ILE A 139 4.35 7.11 15.00
N LEU A 140 3.83 8.33 15.19
CA LEU A 140 4.58 9.42 15.83
C LEU A 140 5.08 9.04 17.23
N LYS A 141 4.23 8.39 18.03
CA LYS A 141 4.59 7.92 19.35
C LYS A 141 5.70 6.86 19.30
N GLU A 142 5.62 5.93 18.35
CA GLU A 142 6.63 4.88 18.16
C GLU A 142 7.99 5.44 17.71
N MET A 143 8.00 6.50 16.90
CA MET A 143 9.24 7.16 16.43
C MET A 143 9.97 7.97 17.51
N THR A 144 9.25 8.37 18.57
CA THR A 144 9.76 9.23 19.65
C THR A 144 10.05 8.48 20.95
N SER A 145 9.80 7.16 20.98
CA SER A 145 10.02 6.28 22.14
C SER A 145 11.39 5.62 22.09
#